data_AF-A0A9W6ZDR8-F1
#
_entry.id   AF-A0A9W6ZDR8-F1
#
_cell.length_a   1.000
_cell.length_b   1.000
_cell.length_c   1.000
_cell.angle_alpha   90.00
_cell.angle_beta   90.00
_cell.angle_gamma   90.00
#
_symmetry.space_group_name_H-M   'P 1'
#
loop_
_entity.id
_entity.type
_entity.pdbx_description
1 polymer ?
#
loop_
_entity_poly.entity_id
_entity_poly.type
_entity_poly.pdbx_seq_one_letter_code
_entity_poly.pdbx_strand_id
1 'polypeptide(L)'
;MPKSNDGGIGGAMNVNGYTILDDKNANILGLQGGQAANLASRIAPGKRLKSNVPKLKAAAKECPFKDKEICMVARRRILRVLEEVLSYNLFTEEKERTARRLEMYDACFELGRACNQARNHEEAAKYLKKARNGYEEELGRDSEKTLEVTLGYILCTTWNIDKDRVEKLTDLVKRAETSLGPEKVVTLGSLSQLGTCLHGNGNFKEAGKVWERCVKGGVKGRAKRVC
;
A
#
# COMPACT_ATOMS: atom_id res chain seq x y z
N MET A 1 -11.80 -0.15 72.60
CA MET A 1 -10.75 -0.43 71.60
C MET A 1 -11.33 -0.18 70.20
N PRO A 2 -10.52 0.29 69.24
CA PRO A 2 -10.60 1.58 68.49
C PRO A 2 -11.74 1.64 67.44
N LYS A 3 -12.28 2.83 67.08
CA LYS A 3 -11.84 3.79 66.03
C LYS A 3 -11.62 3.09 64.67
N SER A 4 -12.05 3.54 63.49
CA SER A 4 -12.41 4.85 62.92
C SER A 4 -12.64 4.56 61.42
N ASN A 5 -13.67 5.12 60.78
CA ASN A 5 -13.61 6.28 59.88
C ASN A 5 -13.88 5.89 58.43
N ASP A 6 -14.68 6.74 57.79
CA ASP A 6 -14.59 7.26 56.42
C ASP A 6 -14.47 6.22 55.30
N GLY A 7 -15.43 6.11 54.39
CA GLY A 7 -15.94 7.22 53.59
C GLY A 7 -15.34 7.12 52.19
N GLY A 8 -16.18 6.83 51.20
CA GLY A 8 -15.97 7.35 49.85
C GLY A 8 -15.55 6.39 48.72
N ILE A 9 -16.48 6.28 47.77
CA ILE A 9 -16.31 6.40 46.31
C ILE A 9 -15.64 5.25 45.52
N GLY A 10 -16.49 4.55 44.74
CA GLY A 10 -16.29 4.32 43.29
C GLY A 10 -15.36 3.17 42.86
N GLY A 11 -15.86 2.29 41.98
CA GLY A 11 -14.98 1.28 41.36
C GLY A 11 -15.63 0.34 40.37
N ALA A 12 -16.00 0.88 39.21
CA ALA A 12 -16.00 0.25 37.88
C ALA A 12 -16.46 -1.22 37.69
N MET A 13 -17.64 -1.33 37.06
CA MET A 13 -17.98 -2.21 35.93
C MET A 13 -17.04 -3.39 35.62
N ASN A 14 -17.54 -4.59 35.92
CA ASN A 14 -17.10 -5.85 35.35
C ASN A 14 -17.68 -6.01 33.93
N VAL A 15 -16.88 -5.66 32.91
CA VAL A 15 -17.13 -5.99 31.50
C VAL A 15 -15.79 -6.12 30.80
N ASN A 16 -15.34 -7.37 30.63
CA ASN A 16 -14.45 -7.88 29.59
C ASN A 16 -13.48 -8.90 30.20
N GLY A 17 -13.80 -10.19 30.03
CA GLY A 17 -12.94 -11.29 30.41
C GLY A 17 -11.56 -11.18 29.79
N TYR A 18 -10.56 -10.97 30.64
CA TYR A 18 -9.15 -11.19 30.32
C TYR A 18 -8.70 -12.44 31.07
N THR A 19 -8.63 -13.58 30.38
CA THR A 19 -7.79 -14.69 30.84
C THR A 19 -6.35 -14.24 30.71
N ILE A 20 -5.74 -14.05 31.87
CA ILE A 20 -4.34 -13.77 32.14
C ILE A 20 -3.49 -14.78 31.35
N LEU A 21 -2.61 -14.30 30.47
CA LEU A 21 -1.50 -15.11 30.02
C LEU A 21 -0.54 -15.19 31.20
N ASP A 22 -0.49 -16.35 31.85
CA ASP A 22 0.32 -16.60 33.05
C ASP A 22 1.75 -16.07 32.92
N ASP A 23 2.22 -15.43 34.00
CA ASP A 23 3.56 -14.86 34.20
C ASP A 23 4.72 -15.82 33.87
N LYS A 24 4.44 -17.11 33.69
CA LYS A 24 5.42 -18.15 33.33
C LYS A 24 6.11 -17.90 31.98
N ASN A 25 5.50 -17.18 31.04
CA ASN A 25 6.14 -16.83 29.75
C ASN A 25 6.87 -15.48 29.77
N ALA A 26 6.69 -14.64 30.78
CA ALA A 26 7.36 -13.33 30.89
C ALA A 26 8.82 -13.47 31.34
N ASN A 27 9.13 -14.47 32.16
CA ASN A 27 10.49 -14.76 32.62
C ASN A 27 11.41 -15.33 31.52
N ILE A 28 10.86 -15.90 30.44
CA ILE A 28 11.66 -16.43 29.32
C ILE A 28 12.29 -15.28 28.50
N LEU A 29 11.77 -14.05 28.62
CA LEU A 29 12.19 -12.87 27.86
C LEU A 29 12.87 -11.78 28.71
N GLY A 30 13.05 -11.99 30.02
CA GLY A 30 13.77 -11.05 30.90
C GLY A 30 13.10 -9.68 31.10
N LEU A 31 11.79 -9.58 30.90
CA LEU A 31 11.05 -8.31 30.95
C LEU A 31 10.60 -7.98 32.38
N GLN A 32 10.82 -6.73 32.83
CA GLN A 32 10.32 -6.25 34.13
C GLN A 32 8.78 -6.09 34.11
N GLY A 33 8.12 -6.15 35.28
CA GLY A 33 6.65 -6.20 35.39
C GLY A 33 5.87 -5.08 34.65
N GLY A 34 6.46 -3.89 34.50
CA GLY A 34 5.88 -2.82 33.68
C GLY A 34 5.99 -3.05 32.16
N GLN A 35 7.04 -3.73 31.71
CA GLN A 35 7.26 -4.08 30.30
C GLN A 35 6.34 -5.24 29.87
N ALA A 36 6.09 -6.21 30.77
CA ALA A 36 5.18 -7.31 30.51
C ALA A 36 3.71 -6.83 30.39
N ALA A 37 3.28 -5.92 31.28
CA ALA A 37 1.96 -5.30 31.22
C ALA A 37 1.76 -4.43 29.96
N ASN A 38 2.77 -3.68 29.56
CA ASN A 38 2.75 -2.87 28.33
C ASN A 38 2.79 -3.76 27.08
N LEU A 39 3.49 -4.89 27.12
CA LEU A 39 3.45 -5.87 26.03
C LEU A 39 2.09 -6.57 25.95
N ALA A 40 1.50 -6.96 27.08
CA ALA A 40 0.17 -7.57 27.15
C ALA A 40 -0.93 -6.63 26.66
N SER A 41 -0.87 -5.34 27.03
CA SER A 41 -1.80 -4.31 26.55
C SER A 41 -1.65 -4.00 25.06
N ARG A 42 -0.49 -4.32 24.45
CA ARG A 42 -0.22 -4.23 23.00
C ARG A 42 -0.63 -5.52 22.25
N ILE A 43 -0.45 -6.68 22.88
CA ILE A 43 -0.80 -8.00 22.30
C ILE A 43 -2.32 -8.18 22.20
N ALA A 44 -3.11 -7.72 23.19
CA ALA A 44 -4.56 -7.85 23.17
C ALA A 44 -5.23 -7.13 21.97
N PRO A 45 -4.98 -5.82 21.71
CA PRO A 45 -5.44 -5.16 20.50
C PRO A 45 -4.79 -5.76 19.25
N GLY A 46 -3.53 -6.18 19.33
CA GLY A 46 -2.83 -6.84 18.23
C GLY A 46 -3.47 -8.15 17.75
N LYS A 47 -3.88 -9.02 18.67
CA LYS A 47 -4.62 -10.26 18.37
C LYS A 47 -5.98 -9.96 17.73
N ARG A 48 -6.67 -8.91 18.21
CA ARG A 48 -7.96 -8.44 17.67
C ARG A 48 -7.81 -7.82 16.28
N LEU A 49 -6.72 -7.10 16.03
CA LEU A 49 -6.43 -6.53 14.71
C LEU A 49 -6.04 -7.64 13.71
N LYS A 50 -5.23 -8.62 14.12
CA LYS A 50 -4.86 -9.80 13.30
C LYS A 50 -6.10 -10.56 12.82
N SER A 51 -7.12 -10.73 13.66
CA SER A 51 -8.38 -11.38 13.29
C SER A 51 -9.32 -10.51 12.44
N ASN A 52 -9.13 -9.19 12.41
CA ASN A 52 -9.90 -8.26 11.57
C ASN A 52 -9.35 -8.12 10.15
N VAL A 53 -8.08 -8.46 9.88
CA VAL A 53 -7.49 -8.31 8.53
C VAL A 53 -8.25 -9.08 7.44
N PRO A 54 -8.70 -10.34 7.63
CA PRO A 54 -9.52 -11.04 6.63
C PRO A 54 -10.86 -10.34 6.36
N LYS A 55 -11.48 -9.74 7.39
CA LYS A 55 -12.74 -8.99 7.26
C LYS A 55 -12.52 -7.69 6.48
N LEU A 56 -11.38 -7.03 6.70
CA LEU A 56 -10.97 -5.86 5.94
C LEU A 56 -10.68 -6.21 4.46
N LYS A 57 -10.11 -7.39 4.18
CA LYS A 57 -9.94 -7.91 2.81
C LYS A 57 -11.29 -8.10 2.09
N ALA A 58 -12.26 -8.69 2.77
CA ALA A 58 -13.62 -8.86 2.23
C ALA A 58 -14.27 -7.49 1.95
N ALA A 59 -14.23 -6.57 2.92
CA ALA A 59 -14.77 -5.23 2.76
C ALA A 59 -14.10 -4.41 1.63
N ALA A 60 -12.78 -4.57 1.42
CA ALA A 60 -12.06 -3.90 0.33
C ALA A 60 -12.48 -4.39 -1.06
N LYS A 61 -12.82 -5.69 -1.17
CA LYS A 61 -13.22 -6.34 -2.41
C LYS A 61 -14.69 -6.04 -2.77
N GLU A 62 -15.51 -5.79 -1.76
CA GLU A 62 -16.93 -5.46 -1.88
C GLU A 62 -17.22 -3.97 -2.09
N CYS A 63 -16.25 -3.08 -1.85
CA CYS A 63 -16.43 -1.64 -2.09
C CYS A 63 -16.69 -1.39 -3.58
N PRO A 64 -17.88 -0.91 -3.98
CA PRO A 64 -18.19 -0.69 -5.38
C PRO A 64 -17.27 0.41 -5.93
N PHE A 65 -16.48 0.06 -6.95
CA PHE A 65 -15.55 0.94 -7.67
C PHE A 65 -16.19 2.23 -8.25
N LYS A 66 -17.52 2.39 -8.15
CA LYS A 66 -18.26 3.53 -8.73
C LYS A 66 -18.26 4.78 -7.85
N ASP A 67 -18.14 4.66 -6.52
CA ASP A 67 -18.09 5.82 -5.63
C ASP A 67 -16.69 6.02 -5.05
N LYS A 68 -16.00 7.04 -5.60
CA LYS A 68 -14.62 7.37 -5.26
C LYS A 68 -14.46 7.80 -3.79
N GLU A 69 -15.46 8.43 -3.19
CA GLU A 69 -15.38 8.94 -1.81
C GLU A 69 -15.51 7.80 -0.80
N ILE A 70 -16.47 6.91 -1.01
CA ILE A 70 -16.62 5.68 -0.21
C ILE A 70 -15.35 4.82 -0.31
N CYS A 71 -14.79 4.70 -1.51
CA CYS A 71 -13.56 3.97 -1.75
C CYS A 71 -12.37 4.54 -0.96
N MET A 72 -12.21 5.88 -0.94
CA MET A 72 -11.18 6.55 -0.15
C MET A 72 -11.35 6.30 1.35
N VAL A 73 -12.56 6.44 1.89
CA VAL A 73 -12.84 6.24 3.33
C VAL A 73 -12.53 4.81 3.76
N ALA A 74 -12.99 3.82 3.00
CA ALA A 74 -12.74 2.41 3.29
C ALA A 74 -11.24 2.09 3.28
N ARG A 75 -10.52 2.54 2.25
CA ARG A 75 -9.09 2.26 2.10
C ARG A 75 -8.23 3.01 3.14
N ARG A 76 -8.61 4.22 3.56
CA ARG A 76 -7.93 4.94 4.68
C ARG A 76 -8.09 4.19 5.99
N ARG A 77 -9.27 3.61 6.25
CA ARG A 77 -9.52 2.79 7.45
C ARG A 77 -8.66 1.52 7.45
N ILE A 78 -8.54 0.86 6.30
CA ILE A 78 -7.67 -0.32 6.14
C ILE A 78 -6.21 0.07 6.38
N LEU A 79 -5.75 1.16 5.76
CA LEU A 79 -4.38 1.65 5.93
C LEU A 79 -4.05 1.90 7.41
N ARG A 80 -4.92 2.59 8.15
CA ARG A 80 -4.74 2.85 9.58
C ARG A 80 -4.59 1.57 10.39
N VAL A 81 -5.46 0.57 10.14
CA VAL A 81 -5.39 -0.71 10.84
C VAL A 81 -4.07 -1.44 10.52
N LEU A 82 -3.62 -1.42 9.27
CA LEU A 82 -2.36 -2.05 8.88
C LEU A 82 -1.14 -1.36 9.50
N GLU A 83 -1.15 -0.02 9.56
CA GLU A 83 -0.11 0.76 10.23
C GLU A 83 -0.03 0.45 11.73
N GLU A 84 -1.18 0.38 12.41
CA GLU A 84 -1.26 -0.01 13.81
C GLU A 84 -0.71 -1.44 14.01
N VAL A 85 -1.16 -2.40 13.21
CA VAL A 85 -0.71 -3.80 13.25
C VAL A 85 0.81 -3.92 13.10
N LEU A 86 1.40 -3.16 12.17
CA LEU A 86 2.85 -3.13 11.96
C LEU A 86 3.58 -2.47 13.13
N SER A 87 3.03 -1.42 13.74
CA SER A 87 3.64 -0.72 14.88
C SER A 87 3.78 -1.58 16.15
N TYR A 88 2.99 -2.63 16.27
CA TYR A 88 2.99 -3.53 17.42
C TYR A 88 3.98 -4.70 17.29
N ASN A 89 4.71 -4.85 16.17
CA ASN A 89 5.66 -5.95 15.93
C ASN A 89 5.10 -7.34 16.29
N LEU A 90 3.80 -7.56 16.02
CA LEU A 90 3.05 -8.75 16.43
C LEU A 90 3.42 -10.01 15.67
N PHE A 91 4.31 -9.90 14.70
CA PHE A 91 4.78 -10.99 13.86
C PHE A 91 6.25 -11.22 14.17
N THR A 92 6.59 -12.45 14.52
CA THR A 92 7.97 -12.87 14.82
C THR A 92 8.75 -13.13 13.53
N GLU A 93 8.08 -13.65 12.51
CA GLU A 93 8.64 -13.96 11.20
C GLU A 93 8.77 -12.72 10.31
N GLU A 94 9.96 -12.46 9.76
CA GLU A 94 10.18 -11.34 8.83
C GLU A 94 9.33 -11.48 7.57
N LYS A 95 9.14 -12.72 7.08
CA LYS A 95 8.28 -13.00 5.92
C LYS A 95 6.84 -12.52 6.14
N GLU A 96 6.29 -12.70 7.33
CA GLU A 96 4.95 -12.20 7.66
C GLU A 96 4.94 -10.67 7.73
N ARG A 97 5.99 -10.04 8.27
CA ARG A 97 6.12 -8.57 8.31
C ARG A 97 6.19 -7.98 6.90
N THR A 98 7.02 -8.54 6.02
CA THR A 98 7.09 -8.16 4.59
C THR A 98 5.71 -8.29 3.93
N ALA A 99 5.00 -9.40 4.11
CA ALA A 99 3.67 -9.57 3.55
C ALA A 99 2.69 -8.48 4.01
N ARG A 100 2.76 -8.06 5.28
CA ARG A 100 1.92 -6.97 5.82
C ARG A 100 2.32 -5.60 5.31
N ARG A 101 3.62 -5.32 5.16
CA ARG A 101 4.09 -4.08 4.54
C ARG A 101 3.62 -3.99 3.08
N LEU A 102 3.70 -5.09 2.33
CA LEU A 102 3.15 -5.17 0.97
C LEU A 102 1.63 -4.90 0.91
N GLU A 103 0.85 -5.47 1.84
CA GLU A 103 -0.59 -5.16 1.94
C GLU A 103 -0.86 -3.67 2.24
N MET A 104 -0.03 -3.05 3.08
CA MET A 104 -0.11 -1.62 3.38
C MET A 104 0.20 -0.78 2.12
N TYR A 105 1.20 -1.16 1.33
CA TYR A 105 1.53 -0.49 0.08
C TYR A 105 0.45 -0.71 -1.00
N ASP A 106 -0.22 -1.87 -1.03
CA ASP A 106 -1.40 -2.09 -1.90
C ASP A 106 -2.50 -1.10 -1.54
N ALA A 107 -2.81 -0.93 -0.26
CA ALA A 107 -3.80 0.04 0.21
C ALA A 107 -3.40 1.49 -0.14
N CYS A 108 -2.12 1.84 -0.01
CA CYS A 108 -1.60 3.15 -0.40
C CYS A 108 -1.74 3.39 -1.91
N PHE A 109 -1.36 2.40 -2.74
CA PHE A 109 -1.45 2.53 -4.19
C PHE A 109 -2.89 2.78 -4.64
N GLU A 110 -3.81 1.99 -4.09
CA GLU A 110 -5.23 2.08 -4.37
C GLU A 110 -5.84 3.39 -3.84
N LEU A 111 -5.44 3.88 -2.66
CA LEU A 111 -5.80 5.23 -2.20
C LEU A 111 -5.31 6.31 -3.16
N GLY A 112 -4.06 6.21 -3.60
CA GLY A 112 -3.46 7.11 -4.55
C GLY A 112 -4.27 7.24 -5.84
N ARG A 113 -4.70 6.10 -6.40
CA ARG A 113 -5.56 6.06 -7.59
C ARG A 113 -6.92 6.73 -7.37
N ALA A 114 -7.57 6.44 -6.24
CA ALA A 114 -8.87 7.01 -5.90
C ALA A 114 -8.80 8.53 -5.68
N CYS A 115 -7.79 9.01 -4.94
CA CYS A 115 -7.54 10.44 -4.76
C CYS A 115 -7.29 11.14 -6.10
N ASN A 116 -6.52 10.53 -7.00
CA ASN A 116 -6.23 11.13 -8.31
C ASN A 116 -7.51 11.25 -9.17
N GLN A 117 -8.37 10.22 -9.17
CA GLN A 117 -9.68 10.26 -9.83
C GLN A 117 -10.61 11.30 -9.20
N ALA A 118 -10.48 11.54 -7.90
CA ALA A 118 -11.20 12.59 -7.19
C ALA A 118 -10.62 14.01 -7.41
N ARG A 119 -9.57 14.15 -8.24
CA ARG A 119 -8.82 15.40 -8.48
C ARG A 119 -8.12 15.96 -7.23
N ASN A 120 -7.87 15.11 -6.24
CA ASN A 120 -7.05 15.43 -5.08
C ASN A 120 -5.61 14.94 -5.33
N HIS A 121 -4.88 15.71 -6.13
CA HIS A 121 -3.57 15.32 -6.65
C HIS A 121 -2.46 15.34 -5.60
N GLU A 122 -2.56 16.24 -4.61
CA GLU A 122 -1.60 16.32 -3.51
C GLU A 122 -1.66 15.05 -2.64
N GLU A 123 -2.87 14.63 -2.26
CA GLU A 123 -3.04 13.43 -1.45
C GLU A 123 -2.73 12.17 -2.25
N ALA A 124 -3.09 12.15 -3.53
CA ALA A 124 -2.71 11.07 -4.44
C ALA A 124 -1.18 10.89 -4.51
N ALA A 125 -0.43 11.98 -4.74
CA ALA A 125 1.02 11.94 -4.80
C ALA A 125 1.64 11.42 -3.51
N LYS A 126 1.10 11.80 -2.34
CA LYS A 126 1.56 11.29 -1.03
C LYS A 126 1.45 9.77 -0.93
N TYR A 127 0.28 9.19 -1.23
CA TYR A 127 0.10 7.74 -1.12
C TYR A 127 0.83 6.96 -2.20
N LEU A 128 0.86 7.47 -3.44
CA LEU A 128 1.61 6.85 -4.54
C LEU A 128 3.12 6.84 -4.24
N LYS A 129 3.66 7.92 -3.66
CA LYS A 129 5.07 7.96 -3.22
C LYS A 129 5.36 6.93 -2.14
N LYS A 130 4.48 6.81 -1.14
CA LYS A 130 4.61 5.82 -0.05
C LYS A 130 4.59 4.39 -0.59
N ALA A 131 3.65 4.07 -1.47
CA ALA A 131 3.57 2.76 -2.11
C ALA A 131 4.78 2.46 -3.00
N ARG A 132 5.24 3.43 -3.80
CA ARG A 132 6.42 3.29 -4.66
C ARG A 132 7.68 2.96 -3.88
N ASN A 133 7.99 3.78 -2.87
CA ASN A 133 9.20 3.58 -2.08
C ASN A 133 9.14 2.25 -1.32
N GLY A 134 7.96 1.88 -0.81
CA GLY A 134 7.75 0.61 -0.13
C GLY A 134 7.91 -0.62 -1.01
N TYR A 135 7.35 -0.61 -2.22
CA TYR A 135 7.57 -1.72 -3.17
C TYR A 135 9.01 -1.79 -3.65
N GLU A 136 9.68 -0.66 -3.81
CA GLU A 136 11.10 -0.64 -4.16
C GLU A 136 11.96 -1.27 -3.07
N GLU A 137 11.65 -1.01 -1.80
CA GLU A 137 12.33 -1.59 -0.64
C GLU A 137 12.08 -3.11 -0.53
N GLU A 138 10.83 -3.56 -0.66
CA GLU A 138 10.48 -4.97 -0.41
C GLU A 138 10.62 -5.90 -1.63
N LEU A 139 10.41 -5.37 -2.85
CA LEU A 139 10.36 -6.17 -4.09
C LEU A 139 11.44 -5.77 -5.10
N GLY A 140 12.16 -4.68 -4.84
CA GLY A 140 13.11 -4.10 -5.76
C GLY A 140 12.49 -3.11 -6.74
N ARG A 141 13.36 -2.24 -7.28
CA ARG A 141 13.00 -1.14 -8.19
C ARG A 141 12.28 -1.60 -9.46
N ASP A 142 12.55 -2.81 -9.95
CA ASP A 142 12.06 -3.30 -11.24
C ASP A 142 10.97 -4.37 -11.14
N SER A 143 10.39 -4.55 -9.95
CA SER A 143 9.22 -5.41 -9.78
C SER A 143 8.01 -4.85 -10.53
N GLU A 144 7.09 -5.72 -10.98
CA GLU A 144 5.87 -5.31 -11.69
C GLU A 144 5.06 -4.28 -10.89
N LYS A 145 4.90 -4.50 -9.57
CA LYS A 145 4.20 -3.57 -8.67
C LYS A 145 4.93 -2.22 -8.55
N THR A 146 6.26 -2.23 -8.42
CA THR A 146 7.06 -0.99 -8.31
C THR A 146 6.95 -0.16 -9.59
N LEU A 147 7.02 -0.81 -10.76
CA LEU A 147 6.89 -0.15 -12.05
C LEU A 147 5.48 0.42 -12.27
N GLU A 148 4.44 -0.33 -11.90
CA GLU A 148 3.05 0.12 -12.02
C GLU A 148 2.77 1.37 -11.18
N VAL A 149 3.16 1.37 -9.90
CA VAL A 149 2.96 2.55 -9.04
C VAL A 149 3.87 3.72 -9.47
N THR A 150 5.05 3.44 -10.02
CA THR A 150 5.92 4.48 -10.58
C THR A 150 5.25 5.18 -11.76
N LEU A 151 4.58 4.43 -12.65
CA LEU A 151 3.78 5.02 -13.72
C LEU A 151 2.70 5.94 -13.13
N GLY A 152 1.90 5.42 -12.18
CA GLY A 152 0.85 6.21 -11.54
C GLY A 152 1.38 7.48 -10.87
N TYR A 153 2.51 7.40 -10.18
CA TYR A 153 3.15 8.53 -9.50
C TYR A 153 3.64 9.58 -10.50
N ILE A 154 4.28 9.19 -11.60
CA ILE A 154 4.70 10.12 -12.66
C ILE A 154 3.48 10.87 -13.18
N LEU A 155 2.44 10.14 -13.63
CA LEU A 155 1.23 10.75 -14.20
C LEU A 155 0.50 11.70 -13.24
N CYS A 156 0.62 11.47 -11.92
CA CYS A 156 0.00 12.30 -10.89
C CYS A 156 0.83 13.54 -10.51
N THR A 157 2.14 13.54 -10.77
CA THR A 157 3.06 14.58 -10.28
C THR A 157 3.55 15.49 -11.40
N THR A 158 3.58 14.99 -12.63
CA THR A 158 4.00 15.76 -13.80
C THR A 158 2.80 16.09 -14.67
N TRP A 159 2.04 17.11 -14.26
CA TRP A 159 0.83 17.55 -14.97
C TRP A 159 1.12 18.13 -16.35
N ASN A 160 2.25 18.82 -16.48
CA ASN A 160 2.70 19.34 -17.76
C ASN A 160 3.42 18.26 -18.55
N ILE A 161 3.22 18.30 -19.86
CA ILE A 161 4.04 17.53 -20.81
C ILE A 161 5.36 18.27 -20.92
N ASP A 162 6.24 18.06 -19.95
CA ASP A 162 7.56 18.68 -19.90
C ASP A 162 8.67 17.65 -20.15
N LYS A 163 9.90 18.14 -20.23
CA LYS A 163 11.08 17.31 -20.44
C LYS A 163 11.29 16.29 -19.32
N ASP A 164 10.97 16.65 -18.07
CA ASP A 164 11.10 15.80 -16.90
C ASP A 164 10.15 14.59 -16.97
N ARG A 165 8.89 14.79 -17.39
CA ARG A 165 7.93 13.70 -17.61
C ARG A 165 8.40 12.74 -18.70
N VAL A 166 8.91 13.27 -19.82
CA VAL A 166 9.43 12.45 -20.93
C VAL A 166 10.62 11.62 -20.47
N GLU A 167 11.56 12.21 -19.72
CA GLU A 167 12.73 11.50 -19.20
C GLU A 167 12.34 10.38 -18.23
N LYS A 168 11.45 10.66 -17.27
CA LYS A 168 10.94 9.68 -16.31
C LYS A 168 10.18 8.54 -16.99
N LEU A 169 9.36 8.83 -17.99
CA LEU A 169 8.65 7.79 -18.76
C LEU A 169 9.62 6.97 -19.62
N THR A 170 10.68 7.58 -20.15
CA THR A 170 11.71 6.87 -20.93
C THR A 170 12.48 5.88 -20.06
N ASP A 171 12.94 6.28 -18.86
CA ASP A 171 13.54 5.37 -17.87
C ASP A 171 12.59 4.23 -17.51
N LEU A 172 11.32 4.56 -17.24
CA LEU A 172 10.32 3.57 -16.85
C LEU A 172 10.05 2.54 -17.95
N VAL A 173 9.93 2.98 -19.22
CA VAL A 173 9.76 2.09 -20.37
C VAL A 173 10.95 1.13 -20.47
N LYS A 174 12.18 1.65 -20.38
CA LYS A 174 13.39 0.82 -20.47
C LYS A 174 13.42 -0.27 -19.40
N ARG A 175 13.12 0.10 -18.15
CA ARG A 175 13.04 -0.84 -17.02
C ARG A 175 11.93 -1.87 -17.19
N ALA A 176 10.73 -1.43 -17.57
CA ALA A 176 9.59 -2.32 -17.77
C ALA A 176 9.81 -3.30 -18.92
N GLU A 177 10.41 -2.88 -20.03
CA GLU A 177 10.78 -3.77 -21.13
C GLU A 177 11.84 -4.80 -20.73
N THR A 178 12.83 -4.39 -19.95
CA THR A 178 13.92 -5.27 -19.52
C THR A 178 13.40 -6.34 -18.55
N SER A 179 12.58 -5.95 -17.58
CA SER A 179 12.19 -6.83 -16.47
C SER A 179 10.90 -7.60 -16.74
N LEU A 180 9.96 -7.02 -17.48
CA LEU A 180 8.63 -7.61 -17.71
C LEU A 180 8.42 -8.02 -19.18
N GLY A 181 9.20 -7.46 -20.10
CA GLY A 181 9.02 -7.62 -21.54
C GLY A 181 8.06 -6.58 -22.15
N PRO A 182 8.04 -6.49 -23.50
CA PRO A 182 7.32 -5.45 -24.23
C PRO A 182 5.79 -5.64 -24.27
N GLU A 183 5.28 -6.80 -23.87
CA GLU A 183 3.87 -7.19 -24.01
C GLU A 183 3.03 -6.93 -22.75
N LYS A 184 3.70 -6.64 -21.63
CA LYS A 184 3.05 -6.46 -20.33
C LYS A 184 2.29 -5.14 -20.28
N VAL A 185 1.17 -5.15 -19.55
CA VAL A 185 0.24 -4.01 -19.48
C VAL A 185 0.95 -2.75 -18.99
N VAL A 186 1.82 -2.86 -17.98
CA VAL A 186 2.61 -1.74 -17.45
C VAL A 186 3.55 -1.16 -18.52
N THR A 187 4.21 -2.02 -19.30
CA THR A 187 5.12 -1.61 -20.38
C THR A 187 4.36 -0.88 -21.49
N LEU A 188 3.25 -1.46 -21.94
CA LEU A 188 2.38 -0.86 -22.96
C LEU A 188 1.76 0.47 -22.50
N GLY A 189 1.32 0.53 -21.24
CA GLY A 189 0.82 1.76 -20.63
C GLY A 189 1.88 2.86 -20.59
N SER A 190 3.12 2.51 -20.20
CA SER A 190 4.25 3.46 -20.16
C SER A 190 4.63 3.96 -21.56
N LEU A 191 4.67 3.07 -22.57
CA LEU A 191 4.90 3.44 -23.96
C LEU A 191 3.82 4.37 -24.50
N SER A 192 2.55 4.07 -24.22
CA SER A 192 1.43 4.92 -24.64
C SER A 192 1.55 6.33 -24.08
N GLN A 193 1.86 6.46 -22.78
CA GLN A 193 2.04 7.75 -22.12
C GLN A 193 3.26 8.51 -22.67
N LEU A 194 4.37 7.82 -22.93
CA LEU A 194 5.56 8.42 -23.54
C LEU A 194 5.26 8.97 -24.94
N GLY A 195 4.56 8.20 -25.77
CA GLY A 195 4.18 8.63 -27.12
C GLY A 195 3.27 9.86 -27.10
N THR A 196 2.29 9.90 -26.18
CA THR A 196 1.44 11.08 -25.97
C THR A 196 2.26 12.30 -25.55
N CYS A 197 3.24 12.13 -24.66
CA CYS A 197 4.09 13.24 -24.22
C CYS A 197 4.97 13.76 -25.38
N LEU A 198 5.61 12.86 -26.14
CA LEU A 198 6.42 13.25 -27.29
C LEU A 198 5.58 13.96 -28.37
N HIS A 199 4.37 13.49 -28.62
CA HIS A 199 3.46 14.14 -29.55
C HIS A 199 3.06 15.53 -29.08
N GLY A 200 2.72 15.69 -27.80
CA GLY A 200 2.40 16.99 -27.19
C GLY A 200 3.54 18.01 -27.29
N ASN A 201 4.79 17.53 -27.30
CA ASN A 201 5.99 18.35 -27.47
C ASN A 201 6.38 18.61 -28.94
N GLY A 202 5.58 18.16 -29.91
CA GLY A 202 5.90 18.32 -31.34
C GLY A 202 6.91 17.30 -31.88
N ASN A 203 7.36 16.34 -31.09
CA ASN A 203 8.31 15.28 -31.49
C ASN A 203 7.58 14.12 -32.19
N PHE A 204 6.84 14.43 -33.27
CA PHE A 204 5.92 13.48 -33.93
C PHE A 204 6.62 12.22 -34.45
N LYS A 205 7.85 12.34 -34.97
CA LYS A 205 8.62 11.20 -35.47
C LYS A 205 8.98 10.21 -34.37
N GLU A 206 9.34 10.70 -33.18
CA GLU A 206 9.66 9.85 -32.04
C GLU A 206 8.40 9.25 -31.42
N ALA A 207 7.33 10.04 -31.31
CA ALA A 207 6.02 9.56 -30.88
C ALA A 207 5.54 8.40 -31.75
N GLY A 208 5.66 8.51 -33.08
CA GLY A 208 5.30 7.46 -34.04
C GLY A 208 6.06 6.15 -33.78
N LYS A 209 7.38 6.22 -33.57
CA LYS A 209 8.20 5.04 -33.23
C LYS A 209 7.78 4.39 -31.92
N VAL A 210 7.46 5.20 -30.90
CA VAL A 210 7.02 4.70 -29.59
C VAL A 210 5.66 4.02 -29.68
N TRP A 211 4.71 4.61 -30.40
CA TRP A 211 3.39 3.99 -30.61
C TRP A 211 3.46 2.73 -31.47
N GLU A 212 4.30 2.69 -32.49
CA GLU A 212 4.52 1.46 -33.27
C GLU A 212 4.99 0.32 -32.36
N ARG A 213 5.96 0.58 -31.46
CA ARG A 213 6.42 -0.40 -30.46
C ARG A 213 5.30 -0.86 -29.55
N CYS A 214 4.46 0.08 -29.06
CA CYS A 214 3.29 -0.23 -28.23
C CYS A 214 2.32 -1.17 -28.96
N VAL A 215 1.96 -0.86 -30.21
CA VAL A 215 1.06 -1.70 -31.02
C VAL A 215 1.67 -3.07 -31.24
N LYS A 216 2.96 -3.15 -31.58
CA LYS A 216 3.67 -4.41 -31.82
C LYS A 216 3.66 -5.31 -30.57
N GLY A 217 3.92 -4.73 -29.39
CA GLY A 217 3.83 -5.44 -28.11
C GLY A 217 2.39 -5.91 -27.81
N GLY A 218 1.39 -5.07 -28.03
CA GLY A 218 -0.02 -5.42 -27.83
C GLY A 218 -0.53 -6.51 -28.78
N VAL A 219 -0.02 -6.57 -30.02
CA VAL A 219 -0.33 -7.65 -30.97
C VAL A 219 0.31 -8.96 -30.52
N LYS A 220 1.60 -8.97 -30.18
CA LYS A 220 2.30 -10.18 -29.72
C LYS A 220 1.69 -10.75 -28.43
N GLY A 221 1.38 -9.88 -27.47
CA GLY A 221 0.75 -10.30 -26.21
C GLY A 221 -0.68 -10.81 -26.39
N ARG A 222 -1.41 -10.39 -27.43
CA ARG A 222 -2.71 -10.99 -27.78
C ARG A 222 -2.55 -12.35 -28.44
N ALA A 223 -1.60 -12.50 -29.36
CA ALA A 223 -1.33 -13.78 -30.01
C ALA A 223 -1.00 -14.88 -28.98
N LYS A 224 -0.14 -14.60 -28.00
CA LYS A 224 0.20 -15.56 -26.93
C LYS A 224 -0.94 -15.95 -25.97
N ARG A 225 -2.04 -15.20 -25.95
CA ARG A 225 -3.19 -15.51 -25.08
C ARG A 225 -4.26 -16.36 -25.78
N VAL A 226 -4.14 -16.51 -27.10
CA VAL A 226 -5.09 -17.24 -27.95
C VAL A 226 -4.52 -18.61 -28.38
N CYS A 227 -3.22 -18.83 -28.19
CA CYS A 227 -2.53 -20.11 -28.38
C CYS A 227 -2.44 -20.87 -27.05
#